data_AF-A0A8J4UD99-F1
#
_entry.id   AF-A0A8J4UD99-F1
#
_cell.length_a   1.000
_cell.length_b   1.000
_cell.length_c   1.000
_cell.angle_alpha   90.00
_cell.angle_beta   90.00
_cell.angle_gamma   90.00
#
_symmetry.space_group_name_H-M   'P 1'
#
loop_
_entity.id
_entity.type
_entity.pdbx_description
1 polymer ?
#
loop_
_entity_poly.entity_id
_entity_poly.type
_entity_poly.pdbx_seq_one_letter_code
_entity_poly.pdbx_strand_id
1 'polypeptide(L)' 'MRASLVVQRLAALSGALAVGACAHGAHVFKERSKDDYQRELYRTATTYHFYHSLAFLGASQCRKPAL' A
#
# COMPACT_ATOMS: atom_id res chain seq x y z
N MET A 1 7.36 -22.81 8.48
CA MET A 1 8.24 -21.87 7.74
C MET A 1 7.64 -21.38 6.42
N ARG A 2 7.03 -22.23 5.56
CA ARG A 2 6.50 -21.80 4.24
C ARG A 2 5.37 -20.73 4.28
N ALA A 3 4.45 -20.80 5.24
CA ALA A 3 3.33 -19.84 5.33
C ALA A 3 3.80 -18.41 5.62
N SER A 4 4.79 -18.23 6.50
CA SER A 4 5.39 -16.93 6.81
C SER A 4 6.01 -16.27 5.57
N LEU A 5 6.71 -17.04 4.73
CA LEU A 5 7.30 -16.54 3.48
C LEU A 5 6.24 -16.07 2.47
N VAL A 6 5.09 -16.73 2.40
CA VAL A 6 3.99 -16.32 1.51
C VAL A 6 3.38 -15.00 1.98
N VAL A 7 3.08 -14.87 3.27
CA VAL A 7 2.55 -13.63 3.85
C VAL A 7 3.53 -12.48 3.69
N GLN A 8 4.82 -12.73 3.87
CA GLN A 8 5.87 -11.71 3.69
C GLN A 8 6.02 -11.27 2.23
N ARG A 9 5.90 -12.18 1.26
CA ARG A 9 5.90 -11.84 -0.17
C ARG A 9 4.68 -11.04 -0.58
N LEU A 10 3.50 -11.40 -0.07
CA LEU A 10 2.28 -10.63 -0.30
C LEU A 10 2.38 -9.23 0.32
N ALA A 11 2.92 -9.11 1.52
CA ALA A 11 3.20 -7.81 2.14
C ALA A 11 4.17 -6.97 1.31
N ALA A 12 5.24 -7.57 0.78
CA ALA A 12 6.20 -6.90 -0.07
C ALA A 12 5.58 -6.42 -1.40
N LEU A 13 4.76 -7.26 -2.04
CA LEU A 13 4.04 -6.89 -3.27
C LEU A 13 3.03 -5.76 -3.01
N SER A 14 2.25 -5.86 -1.92
CA SER A 14 1.29 -4.82 -1.51
C SER A 14 2.00 -3.49 -1.23
N GLY A 15 3.13 -3.53 -0.51
CA GLY A 15 3.96 -2.35 -0.25
C GLY A 15 4.52 -1.71 -1.53
N ALA A 16 5.01 -2.51 -2.47
CA ALA A 16 5.53 -2.01 -3.75
C ALA A 16 4.44 -1.31 -4.58
N LEU A 17 3.24 -1.89 -4.63
CA LEU A 17 2.08 -1.28 -5.31
C LEU A 17 1.65 0.03 -4.62
N ALA A 18 1.65 0.06 -3.28
CA ALA A 18 1.32 1.26 -2.53
C ALA A 18 2.29 2.43 -2.79
N VAL A 19 3.59 2.15 -2.85
CA VAL A 19 4.62 3.17 -3.16
C VAL A 19 4.49 3.67 -4.60
N GLY A 20 4.24 2.78 -5.55
CA GLY A 20 3.99 3.14 -6.95
C GLY A 20 2.77 4.06 -7.10
N ALA A 21 1.67 3.75 -6.40
CA ALA A 21 0.49 4.61 -6.37
C ALA A 21 0.77 5.97 -5.72
N CYS A 22 1.53 6.04 -4.62
CA CYS A 22 1.95 7.32 -4.02
C CYS A 22 2.73 8.19 -5.01
N ALA A 23 3.69 7.60 -5.73
CA ALA A 23 4.48 8.31 -6.73
C ALA A 23 3.64 8.76 -7.93
N HIS A 24 2.72 7.91 -8.41
CA HIS A 24 1.81 8.24 -9.50
C HIS A 24 0.84 9.38 -9.13
N GLY A 25 0.35 9.40 -7.88
CA GLY A 25 -0.47 10.49 -7.34
C GLY A 25 0.25 11.84 -7.30
N ALA A 26 1.52 11.83 -6.90
CA ALA A 26 2.31 13.04 -6.75
C ALA A 26 2.72 13.68 -8.09
N HIS A 27 2.94 12.86 -9.12
CA HIS A 27 3.47 13.32 -10.40
C HIS A 27 2.41 13.38 -11.51
N VAL A 28 1.77 12.24 -11.82
CA VAL A 28 0.86 12.13 -12.99
C VAL A 28 -0.56 12.60 -12.67
N PHE A 29 -1.06 12.31 -11.47
CA PHE A 29 -2.42 12.67 -11.07
C PHE A 29 -2.56 14.18 -10.82
N LYS A 30 -1.48 14.86 -10.42
CA LYS A 30 -1.45 16.31 -10.18
C LYS A 30 -1.52 17.13 -11.47
N GLU A 31 -1.03 16.61 -12.60
CA GLU A 31 -1.13 17.28 -13.91
C GLU A 31 -2.45 17.03 -14.64
N ARG A 32 -3.14 15.91 -14.37
CA ARG A 32 -4.34 15.50 -15.12
C ARG A 32 -5.66 15.83 -14.43
N SER A 33 -5.68 15.96 -13.11
CA SER A 33 -6.92 16.15 -12.35
C SER A 33 -7.20 17.63 -12.11
N LYS A 34 -8.16 18.18 -12.85
CA LYS A 34 -8.73 19.52 -12.60
C LYS A 34 -9.66 19.58 -11.37
N ASP A 35 -9.95 18.42 -10.78
CA ASP A 35 -10.89 18.26 -9.67
C ASP A 35 -10.13 17.97 -8.36
N ASP A 36 -10.07 18.97 -7.48
CA ASP A 36 -9.42 18.88 -6.17
C ASP A 36 -10.01 17.77 -5.28
N TYR A 37 -11.30 17.44 -5.44
CA TYR A 37 -11.95 16.38 -4.66
C TYR A 37 -11.41 15.00 -5.05
N GLN A 38 -11.25 14.74 -6.33
CA GLN A 38 -10.65 13.48 -6.81
C GLN A 38 -9.19 13.34 -6.38
N ARG A 39 -8.45 14.45 -6.28
CA ARG A 39 -7.07 14.46 -5.78
C ARG A 39 -7.01 14.09 -4.31
N GLU A 40 -7.90 14.65 -3.49
CA GLU A 40 -7.94 14.33 -2.06
C GLU A 40 -8.39 12.89 -1.82
N LEU A 41 -9.36 12.39 -2.58
CA LEU A 41 -9.77 10.98 -2.54
C LEU A 41 -8.62 10.04 -2.91
N TYR A 42 -7.89 10.33 -4.00
CA TYR A 42 -6.75 9.51 -4.41
C TYR A 42 -5.65 9.51 -3.34
N ARG A 43 -5.33 10.70 -2.79
CA ARG A 43 -4.33 10.85 -1.73
C ARG A 43 -4.72 10.08 -0.48
N THR A 44 -5.98 10.18 -0.08
CA THR A 44 -6.54 9.49 1.09
C THR A 44 -6.52 7.98 0.89
N ALA A 45 -7.04 7.49 -0.23
CA ALA A 45 -7.07 6.06 -0.55
C ALA A 45 -5.67 5.45 -0.58
N THR A 46 -4.72 6.13 -1.22
CA THR A 46 -3.33 5.66 -1.31
C THR A 46 -2.65 5.65 0.07
N THR A 47 -2.90 6.68 0.89
CA THR A 47 -2.38 6.75 2.27
C THR A 47 -2.89 5.58 3.11
N TYR A 48 -4.20 5.30 3.05
CA TYR A 48 -4.77 4.13 3.74
C TYR A 48 -4.18 2.80 3.21
N HIS A 49 -4.01 2.66 1.91
CA HIS A 49 -3.45 1.45 1.31
C HIS A 49 -1.98 1.21 1.72
N PHE A 50 -1.20 2.29 1.86
CA PHE A 50 0.17 2.23 2.37
C PHE A 50 0.20 1.78 3.84
N TYR A 51 -0.60 2.39 4.70
CA TYR A 51 -0.69 1.98 6.11
C TYR A 51 -1.16 0.52 6.25
N HIS A 52 -2.12 0.10 5.43
CA HIS A 52 -2.60 -1.28 5.42
C HIS A 52 -1.49 -2.26 5.01
N SER A 53 -0.73 -1.94 3.97
CA SER A 53 0.43 -2.73 3.54
C SER A 53 1.50 -2.82 4.63
N LEU A 54 1.74 -1.73 5.36
CA LEU A 54 2.69 -1.67 6.48
C LEU A 54 2.21 -2.51 7.67
N ALA A 55 0.90 -2.45 7.99
CA ALA A 55 0.29 -3.30 9.00
C ALA A 55 0.38 -4.79 8.62
N PHE A 56 0.16 -5.13 7.34
CA PHE A 56 0.27 -6.50 6.84
C PHE A 56 1.72 -7.01 6.88
N LEU A 57 2.72 -6.16 6.62
CA LEU A 57 4.13 -6.47 6.83
C LEU A 57 4.46 -6.71 8.31
N GLY A 58 3.91 -5.89 9.22
CA GLY A 58 4.05 -6.10 10.67
C GLY A 58 3.43 -7.43 11.11
N ALA A 59 2.22 -7.74 10.64
CA ALA A 59 1.54 -9.01 10.90
C ALA A 59 2.34 -10.22 10.37
N SER A 60 3.04 -10.08 9.24
CA SER A 60 3.92 -11.13 8.70
C SER A 60 5.09 -11.49 9.62
N GLN A 61 5.49 -10.58 10.52
CA GLN A 61 6.57 -10.77 11.49
C GLN A 61 6.09 -11.35 12.84
N CYS A 62 4.78 -11.52 13.05
CA CYS A 62 4.26 -12.15 14.26
C CYS A 62 4.63 -13.64 14.33
N ARG A 63 4.71 -14.20 15.55
CA ARG A 63 5.05 -15.61 15.82
C ARG A 63 4.15 -16.62 15.08
N LYS A 64 2.96 -16.17 14.68
CA LYS A 64 1.92 -16.95 14.00
C LYS A 64 1.27 -16.08 12.90
N PRO A 65 1.91 -15.90 11.74
CA PRO A 65 1.44 -14.96 10.71
C PRO A 65 0.26 -15.47 9.88
N ALA A 66 -0.22 -16.69 10.15
CA ALA A 66 -1.27 -17.38 9.40
C ALA A 66 -2.29 -18.08 10.32
N LEU A 67 -2.34 -17.71 11.60
CA LEU A 67 -3.34 -18.19 12.56
C LEU A 67 -4.34 -17.08 12.88
#